data_AF-M1BRU1-F1
#
_entry.id   AF-M1BRU1-F1
#
_cell.length_a   1.000
_cell.length_b   1.000
_cell.length_c   1.000
_cell.angle_alpha   90.00
_cell.angle_beta   90.00
_cell.angle_gamma   90.00
#
_symmetry.space_group_name_H-M   'P 1'
#
loop_
_entity.id
_entity.type
_entity.pdbx_description
1 polymer ?
#
loop_
_entity_poly.entity_id
_entity_poly.type
_entity_poly.pdbx_seq_one_letter_code
_entity_poly.pdbx_strand_id
1 'polypeptide(L)'
;MFRIRKFVDEHTCPLKDKVYDQRQATSNLIGGMIQPKLVDHKRKLTPKDIQQDVSLALGVDVSYAVAWKAKEKAVISLKRTPSGSYSKLSSYLYILDTTYPGSHIRMKKTDEN
;
A
#
# COMPACT_ATOMS: atom_id res chain seq x y z
N MET A 1 -14.18 9.84 25.42
CA MET A 1 -12.89 9.11 25.30
C MET A 1 -13.20 7.67 24.89
N PHE A 2 -12.75 7.23 23.72
CA PHE A 2 -13.08 5.89 23.21
C PHE A 2 -11.87 4.97 23.38
N ARG A 3 -12.10 3.75 23.88
CA ARG A 3 -11.07 2.71 24.09
C ARG A 3 -11.58 1.39 23.55
N ILE A 4 -10.94 0.91 22.48
CA ILE A 4 -11.27 -0.39 21.86
C ILE A 4 -10.81 -1.50 22.82
N ARG A 5 -11.72 -2.43 23.16
CA ARG A 5 -11.47 -3.50 24.15
C ARG A 5 -11.11 -4.85 23.52
N LYS A 6 -11.50 -5.08 22.27
CA LYS A 6 -11.24 -6.33 21.54
C LYS A 6 -11.23 -6.04 20.04
N PHE A 7 -10.21 -6.54 19.35
CA PHE A 7 -10.14 -6.59 17.89
C PHE A 7 -10.19 -8.06 17.51
N VAL A 8 -11.15 -8.44 16.67
CA VAL A 8 -11.28 -9.80 16.14
C VAL A 8 -10.93 -9.73 14.66
N ASP A 9 -9.80 -10.33 14.30
CA ASP A 9 -9.23 -10.31 12.95
C ASP A 9 -9.90 -11.36 12.03
N GLU A 10 -10.48 -12.40 12.62
CA GLU A 10 -11.19 -13.45 11.87
C GLU A 10 -12.57 -12.97 11.42
N HIS A 11 -12.70 -12.76 10.11
CA HIS A 11 -13.96 -12.45 9.46
C HIS A 11 -14.69 -13.74 9.07
N THR A 12 -15.78 -14.07 9.78
CA THR A 12 -16.71 -15.16 9.42
C THR A 12 -17.70 -14.79 8.33
N CYS A 13 -17.59 -13.58 7.76
CA CYS A 13 -18.47 -13.14 6.68
C CYS A 13 -18.16 -13.92 5.40
N PRO A 14 -19.16 -14.53 4.73
CA PRO A 14 -18.94 -15.21 3.47
C PRO A 14 -18.42 -14.21 2.42
N LEU A 15 -17.20 -14.44 1.95
CA LEU A 15 -16.55 -13.69 0.85
C LEU A 15 -17.35 -13.70 -0.47
N LYS A 16 -18.39 -14.54 -0.58
CA LYS A 16 -19.08 -14.85 -1.83
C LYS A 16 -19.86 -13.69 -2.42
N ASP A 17 -20.38 -12.76 -1.62
CA ASP A 17 -21.29 -11.72 -2.14
C ASP A 17 -20.58 -10.53 -2.79
N LYS A 18 -19.28 -10.30 -2.51
CA LYS A 18 -18.53 -9.16 -3.07
C LYS A 18 -17.50 -9.53 -4.14
N VAL A 19 -17.14 -10.80 -4.25
CA VAL A 19 -16.10 -11.25 -5.19
C VAL A 19 -16.65 -11.44 -6.61
N TYR A 20 -17.94 -11.80 -6.74
CA TYR A 20 -18.57 -12.05 -8.05
C TYR A 20 -18.96 -10.79 -8.84
N ASP A 21 -19.17 -9.66 -8.18
CA ASP A 21 -19.42 -8.38 -8.86
C ASP A 21 -18.15 -7.79 -9.52
N GLN A 22 -16.99 -8.33 -9.19
CA GLN A 22 -15.70 -7.85 -9.68
C GLN A 22 -15.27 -8.60 -10.95
N ARG A 23 -16.15 -8.67 -11.96
CA ARG A 23 -15.81 -9.16 -13.32
C ARG A 23 -14.84 -8.25 -14.09
N GLN A 24 -14.57 -7.06 -13.55
CA GLN A 24 -13.68 -6.04 -14.11
C GLN A 24 -12.26 -6.18 -13.53
N ALA A 25 -11.25 -5.75 -14.28
CA ALA A 25 -9.85 -5.77 -13.86
C ALA A 25 -9.68 -5.20 -12.44
N THR A 26 -9.10 -5.99 -11.53
CA THR A 26 -8.99 -5.58 -10.13
C THR A 26 -8.01 -4.41 -9.99
N SER A 27 -8.31 -3.47 -9.10
CA SER A 27 -7.43 -2.33 -8.79
C SER A 27 -5.99 -2.74 -8.43
N ASN A 28 -5.79 -3.96 -7.91
CA ASN A 28 -4.47 -4.52 -7.65
C ASN A 28 -3.70 -4.80 -8.95
N LEU A 29 -4.35 -5.47 -9.90
CA LEU A 29 -3.77 -5.83 -11.19
C LEU A 29 -3.41 -4.56 -12.00
N ILE A 30 -4.33 -3.61 -12.07
CA ILE A 30 -4.09 -2.32 -12.73
C ILE A 30 -2.96 -1.56 -12.03
N GLY A 31 -2.94 -1.57 -10.69
CA GLY A 31 -1.89 -0.95 -9.90
C GLY A 31 -0.50 -1.48 -10.24
N GLY A 32 -0.35 -2.80 -10.40
CA GLY A 32 0.89 -3.42 -10.86
C GLY A 32 1.28 -3.00 -12.28
N MET A 33 0.32 -2.89 -13.20
CA MET A 33 0.58 -2.50 -14.60
C MET A 33 1.08 -1.05 -14.73
N ILE A 34 0.55 -0.13 -13.92
CA ILE A 34 0.94 1.28 -13.95
C ILE A 34 2.16 1.59 -13.08
N GLN A 35 2.53 0.69 -12.16
CA GLN A 35 3.68 0.84 -11.27
C GLN A 35 4.98 1.25 -12.00
N PRO A 36 5.39 0.62 -13.13
CA PRO A 36 6.60 1.04 -13.85
C PRO A 36 6.50 2.49 -14.39
N LYS A 37 5.30 2.97 -14.73
CA LYS A 37 5.10 4.35 -15.22
C LYS A 37 5.17 5.39 -14.09
N LEU A 38 5.08 4.96 -12.83
CA LEU A 38 5.13 5.82 -11.63
C LEU A 38 6.52 5.88 -10.99
N VAL A 39 7.50 5.14 -11.51
CA VAL A 39 8.90 5.19 -11.05
C VAL A 39 9.49 6.59 -11.26
N ASP A 40 9.18 7.21 -12.40
CA ASP A 40 9.59 8.59 -12.70
C ASP A 40 8.79 9.59 -11.87
N HIS A 41 9.44 10.18 -10.86
CA HIS A 41 8.79 11.14 -9.95
C HIS A 41 8.24 12.40 -10.64
N LYS A 42 8.70 12.70 -11.87
CA LYS A 42 8.24 13.86 -12.66
C LYS A 42 6.93 13.57 -13.41
N ARG A 43 6.59 12.29 -13.59
CA ARG A 43 5.46 11.88 -14.42
C ARG A 43 4.17 11.94 -13.60
N LYS A 44 3.27 12.84 -14.01
CA LYS A 44 1.93 12.95 -13.43
C LYS A 44 0.99 12.03 -14.20
N LEU A 45 0.65 10.89 -13.61
CA LEU A 45 -0.35 9.97 -14.17
C LEU A 45 -1.74 10.36 -13.68
N THR A 46 -2.65 10.71 -14.59
CA THR A 46 -4.05 10.99 -14.25
C THR A 46 -4.89 9.71 -14.32
N PRO A 47 -6.04 9.63 -13.64
CA PRO A 47 -6.91 8.47 -13.74
C PRO A 47 -7.43 8.20 -15.16
N LYS A 48 -7.58 9.25 -15.98
CA LYS A 48 -7.96 9.10 -17.40
C LYS A 48 -6.87 8.40 -18.20
N ASP A 49 -5.61 8.75 -17.97
CA ASP A 49 -4.48 8.07 -18.61
C ASP A 49 -4.46 6.58 -18.24
N ILE A 50 -4.78 6.26 -16.98
CA ILE A 50 -4.89 4.87 -16.50
C ILE A 50 -6.04 4.14 -17.21
N GLN A 51 -7.22 4.76 -17.34
CA GLN A 51 -8.35 4.15 -18.06
C GLN A 51 -7.98 3.85 -19.52
N GLN A 52 -7.35 4.81 -20.21
CA GLN A 52 -6.89 4.64 -21.58
C GLN A 52 -5.83 3.54 -21.70
N ASP A 53 -4.84 3.54 -20.81
CA ASP A 53 -3.79 2.52 -20.77
C ASP A 53 -4.36 1.12 -20.57
N VAL A 54 -5.31 0.97 -19.65
CA VAL A 54 -5.96 -0.32 -19.38
C VAL A 54 -6.84 -0.75 -20.55
N SER A 55 -7.57 0.18 -21.16
CA SER A 55 -8.36 -0.09 -22.36
C SER A 55 -7.49 -0.57 -23.51
N LEU A 56 -6.33 0.07 -23.75
CA LEU A 56 -5.39 -0.32 -24.80
C LEU A 56 -4.70 -1.66 -24.51
N ALA A 57 -4.34 -1.93 -23.26
CA ALA A 57 -3.58 -3.12 -22.89
C ALA A 57 -4.45 -4.38 -22.71
N LEU A 58 -5.65 -4.22 -22.16
CA LEU A 58 -6.52 -5.33 -21.77
C LEU A 58 -7.85 -5.36 -22.53
N GLY A 59 -8.18 -4.32 -23.31
CA GLY A 59 -9.47 -4.22 -24.00
C GLY A 59 -10.66 -3.98 -23.06
N VAL A 60 -10.39 -3.61 -21.80
CA VAL A 60 -11.41 -3.47 -20.75
C VAL A 60 -11.55 -2.00 -20.36
N ASP A 61 -12.78 -1.51 -20.31
CA ASP A 61 -13.08 -0.19 -19.75
C ASP A 61 -13.19 -0.27 -18.23
N VAL A 62 -12.57 0.68 -17.54
CA VAL A 62 -12.45 0.68 -16.08
C VAL A 62 -13.08 1.94 -15.55
N SER A 63 -13.85 1.84 -14.46
CA SER A 63 -14.42 3.03 -13.83
C SER A 63 -13.34 3.93 -13.24
N TYR A 64 -13.62 5.24 -13.22
CA TYR A 64 -12.72 6.26 -12.67
C TYR A 64 -12.28 5.94 -11.23
N ALA A 65 -13.19 5.46 -10.39
CA ALA A 65 -12.88 5.11 -9.00
C ALA A 65 -11.90 3.92 -8.89
N VAL A 66 -11.98 2.96 -9.80
CA VAL A 66 -11.03 1.83 -9.85
C VAL A 66 -9.67 2.31 -10.33
N ALA A 67 -9.62 3.18 -11.33
CA ALA A 67 -8.37 3.80 -11.80
C ALA A 67 -7.69 4.63 -10.70
N TRP A 68 -8.47 5.40 -9.92
CA TRP A 68 -7.96 6.15 -8.76
C TRP A 68 -7.38 5.21 -7.69
N LYS A 69 -8.13 4.18 -7.28
CA LYS A 69 -7.66 3.18 -6.29
C LYS A 69 -6.42 2.43 -6.77
N ALA A 70 -6.35 2.11 -8.06
CA ALA A 70 -5.17 1.46 -8.65
C ALA A 70 -3.93 2.34 -8.54
N LYS A 71 -4.08 3.65 -8.80
CA LYS A 71 -3.01 4.64 -8.61
C LYS A 71 -2.52 4.69 -7.17
N GLU A 72 -3.42 4.75 -6.19
CA GLU A 72 -3.05 4.75 -4.77
C GLU A 72 -2.26 3.50 -4.40
N LYS A 73 -2.74 2.32 -4.83
CA LYS A 73 -2.06 1.04 -4.56
C LYS A 73 -0.68 0.97 -5.21
N ALA A 74 -0.55 1.46 -6.44
CA ALA A 74 0.74 1.51 -7.12
C ALA A 74 1.73 2.43 -6.40
N VAL A 75 1.27 3.59 -5.90
CA VAL A 75 2.10 4.51 -5.11
C VAL A 75 2.51 3.88 -3.78
N ILE A 76 1.59 3.20 -3.08
CA ILE A 76 1.88 2.51 -1.82
C ILE A 76 2.90 1.39 -2.04
N SER A 77 2.73 0.61 -3.11
CA SER A 77 3.68 -0.44 -3.51
C SER A 77 5.07 0.14 -3.79
N LEU A 78 5.15 1.24 -4.53
CA LEU A 78 6.41 1.87 -4.90
C LEU A 78 7.14 2.52 -3.71
N LYS A 79 6.42 3.23 -2.84
CA LYS A 79 7.05 4.07 -1.79
C LYS A 79 7.47 3.31 -0.54
N ARG A 80 7.24 2.00 -0.46
CA ARG A 80 7.20 1.21 0.79
C ARG A 80 6.24 1.84 1.80
N THR A 81 5.44 1.02 2.46
CA THR A 81 4.65 1.54 3.58
C THR A 81 5.59 2.04 4.67
N PRO A 82 5.20 3.04 5.49
CA PRO A 82 5.97 3.43 6.67
C PRO A 82 6.36 2.21 7.52
N SER A 83 5.43 1.26 7.66
CA SER A 83 5.66 -0.04 8.30
C SER A 83 6.79 -0.84 7.63
N GLY A 84 6.82 -0.92 6.29
CA GLY A 84 7.89 -1.56 5.54
C GLY A 84 9.24 -0.85 5.69
N SER A 85 9.25 0.49 5.72
CA SER A 85 10.47 1.29 5.90
C SER A 85 11.13 1.07 7.27
N TYR A 86 10.32 0.90 8.33
CA TYR A 86 10.80 0.63 9.69
C TYR A 86 10.81 -0.86 10.07
N SER A 87 10.56 -1.77 9.13
CA SER A 87 10.48 -3.22 9.42
C SER A 87 11.75 -3.80 10.05
N LYS A 88 12.93 -3.26 9.73
CA LYS A 88 14.23 -3.66 10.30
C LYS A 88 14.56 -2.99 11.64
N LEU A 89 13.77 -2.00 12.06
CA LEU A 89 14.08 -1.22 13.25
C LEU A 89 14.02 -2.09 14.52
N SER A 90 13.04 -3.00 14.59
CA SER A 90 12.89 -3.95 15.70
C SER A 90 14.11 -4.88 15.80
N SER A 91 14.63 -5.37 14.67
CA SER A 91 15.83 -6.21 14.67
C SER A 91 17.08 -5.45 15.12
N TYR A 92 17.23 -4.18 14.74
CA TYR A 92 18.35 -3.35 15.22
C TYR A 92 18.27 -3.09 16.72
N LEU A 93 17.08 -2.78 17.24
CA LEU A 93 16.86 -2.60 18.68
C LEU A 93 17.22 -3.87 19.47
N TYR A 94 16.79 -5.03 18.98
CA TYR A 94 17.10 -6.31 19.61
C TYR A 94 18.61 -6.59 19.68
N ILE A 95 19.35 -6.31 18.60
CA ILE A 95 20.80 -6.47 18.58
C ILE A 95 21.48 -5.48 19.55
N LEU A 96 21.02 -4.24 19.62
CA LEU A 96 21.60 -3.25 20.53
C LEU A 96 21.38 -3.61 22.01
N ASP A 97 20.19 -4.11 22.35
CA ASP A 97 19.85 -4.54 23.71
C ASP A 97 20.67 -5.76 24.15
N THR A 98 20.90 -6.71 23.22
CA THR A 98 21.73 -7.90 23.49
C THR A 98 23.22 -7.59 23.55
N THR A 99 23.72 -6.64 22.76
CA THR A 99 25.15 -6.28 22.72
C THR A 99 25.56 -5.42 23.94
N TYR A 100 24.67 -4.54 24.41
CA TYR A 100 24.96 -3.60 25.49
C TYR A 100 23.92 -3.70 26.63
N PRO A 101 23.89 -4.82 27.36
CA PRO A 101 22.95 -5.02 28.44
C PRO A 101 23.07 -3.92 29.51
N GLY A 102 21.94 -3.32 29.87
CA GLY A 102 21.87 -2.21 30.84
C GLY A 102 22.02 -0.80 30.24
N SER A 103 22.18 -0.67 28.92
CA SER A 103 22.18 0.62 28.23
C SER A 103 20.78 1.09 27.85
N HIS A 104 20.55 2.40 27.82
CA HIS A 104 19.27 2.98 27.41
C HIS A 104 19.28 3.45 25.95
N ILE A 105 18.46 2.85 25.10
CA ILE A 105 18.30 3.23 23.70
C ILE A 105 17.18 4.26 23.56
N ARG A 106 17.46 5.41 22.94
CA ARG A 106 16.45 6.45 22.65
C ARG A 106 16.45 6.80 21.17
N MET A 107 15.29 6.68 20.53
CA MET A 107 15.08 7.19 19.18
C MET A 107 14.69 8.66 19.22
N LYS A 108 15.21 9.43 18.27
CA LYS A 108 14.78 10.81 18.00
C LYS A 108 14.34 10.89 16.54
N LYS A 109 13.20 11.54 16.29
CA LYS A 109 12.87 12.00 14.94
C LYS A 109 13.63 13.31 14.72
N THR A 110 14.23 13.47 13.55
CA THR A 110 14.69 14.78 13.09
C THR A 110 13.48 15.62 12.69
N ASP A 111 13.50 16.91 13.01
CA ASP A 111 12.40 17.84 12.69
C ASP A 111 12.34 18.23 11.20
N GLU A 112 13.30 17.73 10.40
CA GLU A 112 13.26 17.89 8.95
C GLU A 112 12.27 16.88 8.36
N ASN A 113 11.15 17.43 7.89
CA ASN A 113 10.03 16.85 7.12
C ASN A 113 8.74 16.51 7.91
#